data_AF-T1ADT3-F1
#
_entry.id   AF-T1ADT3-F1
#
_cell.length_a   1.000
_cell.length_b   1.000
_cell.length_c   1.000
_cell.angle_alpha   90.00
_cell.angle_beta   90.00
_cell.angle_gamma   90.00
#
_symmetry.space_group_name_H-M   'P 1'
#
loop_
_entity.id
_entity.type
_entity.pdbx_description
1 polymer ?
#
loop_
_entity_poly.entity_id
_entity_poly.type
_entity_poly.pdbx_seq_one_letter_code
_entity_poly.pdbx_strand_id
1 'polypeptide(L)'
;MSYWDDKRLLKDNPGQPLPHKKIEVITRSDASGTTFVLTDYLSRTSPKWRSDVGRDMSPHWAVGKGLNGSEATSREVLGTKWSIGYTGHDWVKRLGLSSAALKNHDGYFVSGSVKTITDAG
;
A
#
# COMPACT_ATOMS: atom_id res chain seq x y z
N MET A 1 -14.27 2.52 0.20
CA MET A 1 -13.68 1.81 1.35
C MET A 1 -12.85 2.81 2.11
N SER A 2 -13.21 3.06 3.36
CA SER A 2 -12.56 4.08 4.20
C SER A 2 -12.35 3.62 5.64
N TYR A 3 -12.73 2.39 5.98
CA TYR A 3 -12.67 1.82 7.33
C TYR A 3 -12.07 0.41 7.28
N TRP A 4 -11.38 0.01 8.36
CA TRP A 4 -10.70 -1.28 8.47
C TRP A 4 -11.65 -2.49 8.52
N ASP A 5 -12.90 -2.31 8.91
CA ASP A 5 -13.95 -3.34 8.95
C ASP A 5 -14.83 -3.37 7.67
N ASP A 6 -14.37 -2.77 6.57
CA ASP A 6 -15.06 -2.86 5.28
C ASP A 6 -15.22 -4.33 4.87
N LYS A 7 -16.41 -4.70 4.38
CA LYS A 7 -16.75 -6.07 3.96
C LYS A 7 -15.74 -6.66 2.96
N ARG A 8 -15.11 -5.81 2.13
CA ARG A 8 -14.08 -6.23 1.18
C ARG A 8 -12.81 -6.71 1.91
N LEU A 9 -12.38 -6.00 2.96
CA LEU A 9 -11.25 -6.41 3.79
C LEU A 9 -11.57 -7.66 4.60
N LEU A 10 -12.76 -7.71 5.21
CA LEU A 10 -13.20 -8.89 5.97
C LEU A 10 -13.25 -10.17 5.13
N LYS A 11 -13.65 -10.06 3.85
CA LYS A 11 -13.67 -11.20 2.92
C LYS A 11 -12.28 -11.82 2.72
N ASP A 12 -11.25 -10.99 2.67
CA ASP A 12 -9.87 -11.44 2.47
C ASP A 12 -9.17 -11.80 3.80
N ASN A 13 -9.80 -11.52 4.94
CA ASN A 13 -9.25 -11.73 6.29
C ASN A 13 -10.25 -12.47 7.21
N PRO A 14 -10.68 -13.68 6.85
CA PRO A 14 -11.68 -14.41 7.62
C PRO A 14 -11.20 -14.67 9.06
N GLY A 15 -12.04 -14.34 10.03
CA GLY A 15 -11.75 -14.54 11.46
C GLY A 15 -10.84 -13.49 12.11
N GLN A 16 -10.35 -12.49 11.37
CA GLN A 16 -9.56 -11.40 11.95
C GLN A 16 -10.46 -10.35 12.61
N PRO A 17 -10.16 -9.92 13.85
CA PRO A 17 -10.93 -8.87 14.52
C PRO A 17 -10.52 -7.48 13.98
N LEU A 18 -11.02 -7.14 12.79
CA LEU A 18 -10.78 -5.83 12.18
C LEU A 18 -11.65 -4.76 12.88
N PRO A 19 -11.06 -3.67 13.39
CA PRO A 19 -11.82 -2.68 14.13
C PRO A 19 -12.53 -1.68 13.22
N HIS A 20 -13.64 -1.11 13.68
CA HIS A 20 -14.30 0.02 13.01
C HIS A 20 -13.49 1.32 13.18
N LYS A 21 -12.41 1.44 12.42
CA LYS A 21 -11.50 2.59 12.44
C LYS A 21 -11.26 3.09 11.03
N LYS A 22 -11.28 4.41 10.86
CA LYS A 22 -11.01 5.04 9.58
C LYS A 22 -9.57 4.74 9.15
N ILE A 23 -9.39 4.47 7.87
CA ILE A 23 -8.08 4.24 7.25
C ILE A 23 -7.45 5.60 6.93
N GLU A 24 -6.28 5.86 7.51
CA GLU A 24 -5.48 7.05 7.20
C GLU A 24 -4.47 6.72 6.10
N VAL A 25 -4.70 7.23 4.89
CA VAL A 25 -3.84 6.94 3.73
C VAL A 25 -2.64 7.87 3.73
N ILE A 26 -1.44 7.31 3.68
CA ILE A 26 -0.17 8.06 3.61
C ILE A 26 0.49 7.76 2.26
N THR A 27 0.85 8.81 1.52
CA THR A 27 1.39 8.72 0.15
C THR A 27 2.68 9.52 0.00
N ARG A 28 3.34 9.37 -1.16
CA ARG A 28 4.45 10.24 -1.58
C ARG A 28 3.93 11.48 -2.28
N SER A 29 4.46 12.65 -1.93
CA SER A 29 4.21 13.91 -2.65
C SER A 29 5.27 14.23 -3.71
N ASP A 30 6.43 13.60 -3.65
CA ASP A 30 7.51 13.73 -4.63
C ASP A 30 7.55 12.55 -5.60
N ALA A 31 8.13 12.78 -6.80
CA ALA A 31 8.30 11.75 -7.81
C ALA A 31 9.15 10.60 -7.29
N SER A 32 8.64 9.36 -7.42
CA SER A 32 9.26 8.20 -6.81
C SER A 32 9.11 6.95 -7.66
N GLY A 33 10.20 6.19 -7.79
CA GLY A 33 10.17 4.87 -8.41
C GLY A 33 9.26 3.89 -7.65
N THR A 34 9.19 3.97 -6.32
CA THR A 34 8.27 3.16 -5.52
C THR A 34 6.82 3.51 -5.82
N THR A 35 6.52 4.80 -6.01
CA THR A 35 5.20 5.24 -6.45
C THR A 35 4.87 4.69 -7.83
N PHE A 36 5.81 4.75 -8.77
CA PHE A 36 5.61 4.20 -10.12
C PHE A 36 5.30 2.71 -10.10
N VAL A 37 6.04 1.91 -9.34
CA VAL A 37 5.78 0.47 -9.21
C VAL A 37 4.38 0.20 -8.64
N LEU A 38 3.97 0.97 -7.62
CA LEU A 38 2.63 0.85 -7.05
C LEU A 38 1.54 1.22 -8.07
N THR A 39 1.68 2.37 -8.74
CA THR A 39 0.66 2.85 -9.68
C THR A 39 0.58 2.01 -10.95
N ASP A 40 1.70 1.41 -11.40
CA ASP A 40 1.71 0.41 -12.47
C ASP A 40 0.93 -0.84 -12.06
N TYR A 41 1.21 -1.40 -10.87
CA TYR A 41 0.49 -2.55 -10.34
C TYR A 41 -1.02 -2.28 -10.23
N LEU A 42 -1.42 -1.15 -9.66
CA LEU A 42 -2.82 -0.77 -9.51
C LEU A 42 -3.50 -0.53 -10.86
N SER A 43 -2.79 0.05 -11.84
CA SER A 43 -3.32 0.24 -13.19
C SER A 43 -3.55 -1.07 -13.94
N ARG A 44 -2.76 -2.12 -13.65
CA ARG A 44 -2.95 -3.45 -14.24
C ARG A 44 -4.08 -4.24 -13.59
N THR A 45 -4.30 -4.04 -12.29
CA THR A 45 -5.24 -4.84 -11.49
C THR A 45 -6.60 -4.17 -11.27
N SER A 46 -6.71 -2.86 -11.50
CA SER A 46 -7.95 -2.09 -11.32
C SER A 46 -8.23 -1.20 -12.54
N PRO A 47 -9.24 -1.54 -13.36
CA PRO A 47 -9.66 -0.69 -14.49
C PRO A 47 -10.06 0.72 -14.05
N LYS A 48 -10.69 0.85 -12.87
CA LYS A 48 -11.04 2.16 -12.29
C LYS A 48 -9.80 2.98 -11.97
N TRP A 49 -8.79 2.37 -11.34
CA TRP A 49 -7.52 3.06 -11.06
C TRP A 49 -6.86 3.53 -12.35
N ARG A 50 -6.78 2.66 -13.36
CA ARG A 50 -6.17 2.97 -14.65
C ARG A 50 -6.83 4.18 -15.32
N SER A 51 -8.16 4.30 -15.21
CA SER A 51 -8.91 5.42 -15.77
C SER A 51 -8.77 6.71 -14.95
N ASP A 52 -8.83 6.62 -13.63
CA ASP A 52 -8.95 7.80 -12.76
C ASP A 52 -7.60 8.40 -12.36
N VAL A 53 -6.59 7.56 -12.11
CA VAL A 53 -5.27 7.97 -11.58
C VAL A 53 -4.16 7.58 -12.54
N GLY A 54 -4.24 6.38 -13.12
CA GLY A 54 -3.26 5.86 -14.05
C GLY A 54 -1.93 5.49 -13.40
N ARG A 55 -0.91 5.39 -14.26
CA ARG A 55 0.46 5.05 -13.90
C ARG A 55 1.34 6.29 -13.99
N ASP A 56 1.90 6.70 -12.87
CA ASP A 56 2.76 7.88 -12.76
C ASP A 56 3.76 7.72 -11.58
N MET A 57 4.91 8.39 -11.68
CA MET A 57 5.85 8.56 -10.57
C MET A 57 5.33 9.57 -9.52
N SER A 58 4.44 10.49 -9.91
CA SER A 58 3.86 11.54 -9.07
C SER A 58 2.37 11.77 -9.41
N PRO A 59 1.49 10.78 -9.18
CA PRO A 59 0.08 10.88 -9.53
C PRO A 59 -0.66 11.91 -8.67
N HIS A 60 -1.78 12.41 -9.18
CA HIS A 60 -2.71 13.21 -8.39
C HIS A 60 -3.52 12.31 -7.45
N TRP A 61 -3.12 12.24 -6.19
CA TRP A 61 -3.82 11.46 -5.17
C TRP A 61 -5.18 12.10 -4.83
N ALA A 62 -6.27 11.36 -5.02
CA ALA A 62 -7.60 11.81 -4.60
C ALA A 62 -7.79 11.83 -3.07
N VAL A 63 -7.01 11.01 -2.35
CA VAL A 63 -7.04 10.91 -0.88
C VAL A 63 -5.63 10.67 -0.34
N GLY A 64 -5.44 11.04 0.92
CA GLY A 64 -4.25 10.74 1.69
C GLY A 64 -3.34 11.94 1.92
N LYS A 65 -2.45 11.79 2.91
CA LYS A 65 -1.43 12.77 3.27
C LYS A 65 -0.16 12.46 2.49
N GLY A 66 0.22 13.35 1.57
CA GLY A 66 1.47 13.25 0.81
C GLY A 66 2.65 13.78 1.60
N LEU A 67 3.73 13.00 1.71
CA LEU A 67 5.00 13.42 2.30
C LEU A 67 6.15 13.27 1.30
N ASN A 68 7.15 14.13 1.44
CA ASN A 68 8.34 14.08 0.61
C ASN A 68 9.32 13.02 1.16
N GLY A 69 9.74 12.10 0.30
CA GLY A 69 10.75 11.11 0.61
C GLY A 69 10.23 9.86 1.34
N SER A 70 10.93 8.75 1.14
CA SER A 70 10.55 7.44 1.71
C SER A 70 10.64 7.42 3.24
N GLU A 71 11.62 8.09 3.84
CA GLU A 71 11.80 8.12 5.30
C GLU A 71 10.61 8.81 5.98
N ALA A 72 10.28 10.04 5.57
CA ALA A 72 9.19 10.81 6.18
C ALA A 72 7.86 10.07 6.03
N THR A 73 7.59 9.51 4.85
CA THR A 73 6.40 8.70 4.57
C THR A 73 6.35 7.47 5.49
N SER A 74 7.45 6.73 5.63
CA SER A 74 7.47 5.50 6.43
C SER A 74 7.36 5.78 7.94
N ARG A 75 7.97 6.87 8.42
CA ARG A 75 7.82 7.32 9.81
C ARG A 75 6.40 7.82 10.10
N GLU A 76 5.76 8.50 9.16
CA GLU A 76 4.37 8.92 9.30
C GLU A 76 3.43 7.72 9.42
N VAL A 77 3.64 6.66 8.62
CA VAL A 77 2.91 5.38 8.75
C VAL A 77 3.12 4.78 10.14
N LEU A 78 4.36 4.73 10.63
CA LEU A 78 4.66 4.20 11.97
C LEU A 78 3.96 5.01 13.08
N GLY A 79 3.94 6.34 12.97
CA GLY A 79 3.38 7.25 13.97
C GLY A 79 1.86 7.39 13.91
N THR A 80 1.22 7.04 12.80
CA THR A 80 -0.21 7.24 12.58
C THR A 80 -0.98 5.94 12.76
N LYS A 81 -1.79 5.86 13.83
CA LYS A 81 -2.65 4.70 14.07
C LYS A 81 -3.63 4.51 12.92
N TRP A 82 -3.90 3.26 12.57
CA TRP A 82 -4.85 2.88 11.52
C TRP A 82 -4.46 3.38 10.13
N SER A 83 -3.18 3.71 9.94
CA SER A 83 -2.68 4.18 8.65
C SER A 83 -2.31 3.04 7.71
N ILE A 84 -2.30 3.36 6.42
CA ILE A 84 -1.74 2.52 5.38
C ILE A 84 -0.88 3.38 4.47
N GLY A 85 0.26 2.84 4.06
CA GLY A 85 1.14 3.45 3.08
C GLY A 85 1.92 2.38 2.33
N TYR A 86 2.85 2.82 1.50
CA TYR A 86 3.73 1.97 0.72
C TYR A 86 5.16 2.45 0.86
N THR A 87 6.08 1.49 0.99
CA THR A 87 7.50 1.80 1.13
C THR A 87 8.34 0.62 0.64
N GLY A 88 9.63 0.86 0.42
CA GLY A 88 10.58 -0.20 0.12
C GLY A 88 10.70 -1.18 1.30
N HIS A 89 10.99 -2.45 0.98
CA HIS A 89 11.12 -3.51 1.99
C HIS A 89 12.18 -3.21 3.06
N ASP A 90 13.17 -2.40 2.71
CA ASP A 90 14.22 -1.93 3.61
C ASP A 90 13.67 -1.06 4.75
N TRP A 91 12.71 -0.17 4.47
CA TRP A 91 12.06 0.65 5.49
C TRP A 91 11.16 -0.17 6.41
N VAL A 92 10.50 -1.20 5.86
CA VAL A 92 9.71 -2.14 6.67
C VAL A 92 10.59 -2.78 7.73
N LYS A 93 11.78 -3.27 7.35
CA LYS A 93 12.74 -3.86 8.28
C LYS A 93 13.33 -2.83 9.26
N ARG A 94 13.78 -1.68 8.76
CA ARG A 94 14.44 -0.65 9.58
C ARG A 94 13.54 -0.09 10.68
N LEU A 95 12.25 0.11 10.37
CA LEU A 95 11.30 0.73 11.29
C LEU A 95 10.40 -0.27 12.01
N GLY A 96 10.57 -1.58 11.76
CA GLY A 96 9.71 -2.62 12.36
C GLY A 96 8.25 -2.50 11.96
N LEU A 97 7.96 -2.05 10.73
CA LEU A 97 6.60 -1.91 10.25
C LEU A 97 5.97 -3.29 9.99
N SER A 98 4.66 -3.38 10.22
CA SER A 98 3.87 -4.50 9.70
C SER A 98 3.62 -4.31 8.21
N SER A 99 3.79 -5.36 7.41
CA SER A 99 3.45 -5.38 5.99
C SER A 99 2.27 -6.32 5.73
N ALA A 100 1.42 -5.95 4.78
CA ALA A 100 0.32 -6.79 4.35
C ALA A 100 0.79 -7.79 3.28
N ALA A 101 0.20 -8.99 3.28
CA ALA A 101 0.32 -9.90 2.15
C ALA A 101 -0.57 -9.42 1.00
N LEU A 102 -0.08 -9.53 -0.23
CA LEU A 102 -0.82 -9.16 -1.43
C LEU A 102 -1.19 -10.42 -2.21
N LYS A 103 -2.41 -10.45 -2.74
CA LYS A 103 -2.87 -11.53 -3.61
C LYS A 103 -2.17 -11.42 -4.96
N ASN A 104 -1.42 -12.44 -5.35
CA ASN A 104 -0.75 -12.50 -6.65
C ASN A 104 -1.73 -12.90 -7.78
N HIS A 105 -1.24 -12.91 -9.01
CA HIS A 105 -2.02 -13.29 -10.21
C HIS A 105 -2.66 -14.69 -10.08
N ASP A 106 -1.94 -15.63 -9.45
CA ASP A 106 -2.39 -17.02 -9.28
C ASP A 106 -3.37 -17.19 -8.11
N GLY A 107 -3.70 -16.10 -7.42
CA GLY A 107 -4.69 -16.05 -6.36
C GLY A 107 -4.18 -16.34 -4.95
N TYR A 108 -2.86 -16.45 -4.77
CA TYR A 108 -2.23 -16.69 -3.46
C TYR A 108 -1.83 -15.38 -2.79
N PHE A 109 -2.06 -15.28 -1.47
CA PHE A 109 -1.56 -14.17 -0.67
C PHE A 109 -0.09 -14.38 -0.34
N VAL A 110 0.75 -13.43 -0.75
CA VAL A 110 2.21 -13.49 -0.60
C VAL A 110 2.69 -12.28 0.18
N SER A 111 3.43 -12.52 1.27
CA SER A 111 4.06 -11.46 2.05
C SER A 111 5.26 -10.87 1.31
N GLY A 112 5.47 -9.56 1.44
CA GLY A 112 6.68 -8.90 0.95
C GLY A 112 7.92 -9.46 1.65
N SER A 113 8.78 -10.14 0.90
CA SER A 113 10.04 -10.70 1.36
C SER A 113 11.07 -10.59 0.24
N VAL A 114 12.37 -10.67 0.56
CA VAL A 114 13.42 -10.65 -0.48
C VAL A 114 13.17 -11.76 -1.50
N LYS A 115 12.81 -12.97 -1.04
CA LYS A 115 12.49 -14.11 -1.89
C LYS A 115 11.33 -13.82 -2.85
N THR A 116 10.22 -13.28 -2.32
CA THR A 116 9.02 -13.04 -3.13
C THR A 116 9.16 -11.85 -4.07
N ILE A 117 10.06 -10.90 -3.75
CA ILE A 117 10.46 -9.82 -4.65
C ILE A 117 11.32 -10.37 -5.79
N THR A 118 12.23 -11.31 -5.51
CA THR A 118 13.06 -11.96 -6.54
C THR A 118 12.24 -12.87 -7.46
N ASP A 119 11.27 -13.63 -6.92
CA ASP A 119 10.39 -14.51 -7.70
C ASP A 119 9.41 -13.74 -8.62
N ALA A 120 9.27 -12.41 -8.43
CA ALA A 120 8.39 -11.56 -9.22
C ALA A 120 9.08 -10.91 -10.44
N GLY A 121 10.40 -11.08 -10.59
CA GLY A 121 11.19 -10.61 -11.73
C GLY A 121 11.31 -11.68 -12.80
#